data_AF-A0A2V9A622-F1
#
_entry.id   AF-A0A2V9A622-F1
#
_cell.length_a   1.000
_cell.length_b   1.000
_cell.length_c   1.000
_cell.angle_alpha   90.00
_cell.angle_beta   90.00
_cell.angle_gamma   90.00
#
_symmetry.space_group_name_H-M   'P 1'
#
loop_
_entity.id
_entity.type
_entity.pdbx_description
1 polymer ?
#
loop_
_entity_poly.entity_id
_entity_poly.type
_entity_poly.pdbx_seq_one_letter_code
_entity_poly.pdbx_strand_id
1 'polypeptide(L)'
;MNKRPLSVTILACIYIGVGAVGFVYHLREILARHAFHNGDFLVELTEFVAIVCGAFLLRGHNWARWLALAWVAFHVGISFFDSLQKVVVHGLILLLIAYFLFRPEARTYFRHRETTGA
;
A
#
# COMPACT_ATOMS: atom_id res chain seq x y z
N MET A 1 -11.67 24.87 1.84
CA MET A 1 -11.35 23.77 2.78
C MET A 1 -11.29 22.47 1.99
N ASN A 2 -10.11 22.06 1.54
CA ASN A 2 -9.95 20.81 0.79
C ASN A 2 -10.05 19.62 1.76
N LYS A 3 -11.28 19.15 1.99
CA LYS A 3 -11.54 17.95 2.79
C LYS A 3 -10.83 16.77 2.13
N ARG A 4 -10.04 16.03 2.92
CA ARG A 4 -9.48 14.74 2.47
C ARG A 4 -10.63 13.86 1.97
N PRO A 5 -10.53 13.26 0.78
CA PRO A 5 -11.51 12.30 0.34
C PRO A 5 -11.53 11.12 1.33
N LEU A 6 -12.72 10.70 1.75
CA LEU A 6 -12.87 9.55 2.65
C LEU A 6 -12.21 8.30 2.07
N SER A 7 -12.25 8.13 0.74
CA SER A 7 -11.57 7.03 0.05
C SER A 7 -10.06 7.01 0.32
N VAL A 8 -9.37 8.15 0.31
CA VAL A 8 -7.93 8.23 0.57
C VAL A 8 -7.62 7.85 2.01
N THR A 9 -8.45 8.29 2.96
CA THR A 9 -8.30 7.90 4.37
C THR A 9 -8.50 6.40 4.56
N ILE A 10 -9.56 5.83 3.98
CA ILE A 10 -9.85 4.40 4.06
C ILE A 10 -8.71 3.58 3.46
N LEU A 11 -8.26 3.93 2.24
CA LEU A 11 -7.13 3.26 1.60
C LEU A 11 -5.87 3.35 2.45
N ALA A 12 -5.52 4.53 2.94
CA ALA A 12 -4.34 4.70 3.77
C ALA A 12 -4.40 3.88 5.06
N CYS A 13 -5.56 3.83 5.73
CA CYS A 13 -5.77 2.99 6.90
C CYS A 13 -5.62 1.50 6.58
N ILE A 14 -6.13 1.05 5.42
CA ILE A 14 -5.94 -0.33 4.95
C ILE A 14 -4.46 -0.63 4.74
N TYR A 15 -3.72 0.23 4.03
CA TYR A 15 -2.28 0.05 3.80
C TYR A 15 -1.48 -0.02 5.10
N ILE A 16 -1.75 0.91 6.04
CA ILE A 16 -1.09 0.92 7.34
C ILE A 16 -1.46 -0.32 8.14
N GLY A 17 -2.75 -0.69 8.16
CA GLY A 17 -3.24 -1.85 8.91
C GLY A 17 -2.63 -3.15 8.39
N VAL A 18 -2.68 -3.38 7.07
CA VAL A 18 -2.11 -4.56 6.42
C VAL A 18 -0.60 -4.62 6.64
N GLY A 19 0.12 -3.52 6.42
CA GLY A 19 1.56 -3.46 6.64
C GLY A 19 1.94 -3.69 8.11
N ALA A 20 1.25 -3.05 9.06
CA ALA A 20 1.55 -3.20 10.48
C ALA A 20 1.23 -4.60 11.01
N VAL A 21 0.09 -5.16 10.60
CA VAL A 21 -0.30 -6.52 10.99
C VAL A 21 0.69 -7.53 10.42
N GLY A 22 0.99 -7.45 9.12
CA GLY A 22 1.99 -8.30 8.48
C GLY A 22 3.35 -8.22 9.18
N PHE A 23 3.85 -7.00 9.41
CA PHE A 23 5.12 -6.75 10.06
C PHE A 23 5.20 -7.39 11.45
N VAL A 24 4.15 -7.22 12.26
CA VAL A 24 4.10 -7.84 13.60
C VAL A 24 4.04 -9.37 13.51
N TYR A 25 3.32 -9.95 12.56
CA TYR A 25 3.25 -11.40 12.39
C TYR A 25 4.61 -11.97 11.97
N HIS A 26 5.23 -11.44 10.91
CA HIS A 26 6.52 -11.93 10.42
C HIS A 26 7.64 -11.70 11.43
N LEU A 27 7.69 -10.54 12.10
CA LEU A 27 8.69 -10.27 13.13
C LEU A 27 8.57 -11.26 14.30
N ARG A 28 7.35 -11.56 14.75
CA ARG A 28 7.11 -12.57 15.80
C ARG A 28 7.52 -13.96 15.35
N GLU A 29 7.30 -14.30 14.09
CA GLU A 29 7.67 -15.59 13.51
C GLU A 29 9.19 -15.76 13.40
N ILE A 30 9.90 -14.74 12.93
CA ILE A 30 11.37 -14.71 12.88
C ILE A 30 11.95 -14.87 14.29
N LEU A 31 11.42 -14.11 15.26
CA LEU A 31 11.87 -14.16 16.64
C LEU A 31 11.61 -15.52 17.30
N ALA A 32 10.47 -16.15 16.97
CA ALA A 32 10.15 -17.49 17.42
C ALA A 32 11.08 -18.56 16.82
N ARG A 33 11.48 -18.40 15.55
CA ARG A 33 12.32 -19.35 14.82
C ARG A 33 13.82 -19.18 15.08
N HIS A 34 14.27 -18.04 15.64
CA HIS A 34 15.70 -17.70 15.85
C HIS A 34 16.58 -17.86 14.58
N ALA A 35 15.98 -17.92 13.39
CA ALA A 35 16.65 -18.17 12.13
C ALA A 35 16.17 -17.12 11.12
N PHE A 36 17.08 -16.21 10.77
CA PHE A 36 16.82 -15.15 9.80
C PHE A 36 17.10 -15.70 8.40
N HIS A 37 16.05 -15.94 7.61
CA HIS A 37 16.24 -16.32 6.20
C HIS A 37 16.29 -15.07 5.33
N ASN A 38 17.03 -15.12 4.23
CA ASN A 38 17.14 -14.00 3.29
C ASN A 38 15.78 -13.54 2.74
N GLY A 39 14.78 -14.43 2.68
CA GLY A 39 13.41 -14.09 2.25
C GLY A 39 12.65 -13.22 3.25
N ASP A 40 12.95 -13.33 4.55
CA ASP A 40 12.23 -12.64 5.62
C ASP A 40 12.42 -11.11 5.51
N PHE A 41 13.64 -10.69 5.16
CA PHE A 41 13.95 -9.27 4.94
C PHE A 41 13.13 -8.65 3.81
N LEU A 42 12.92 -9.38 2.70
CA LEU A 42 12.12 -8.87 1.58
C LEU A 42 10.65 -8.73 1.98
N VAL A 43 10.11 -9.68 2.75
CA VAL A 43 8.73 -9.62 3.23
C VAL A 43 8.56 -8.40 4.15
N GLU A 44 9.44 -8.26 5.14
CA GLU A 44 9.41 -7.16 6.10
C GLU A 44 9.59 -5.79 5.42
N LEU A 45 10.44 -5.71 4.38
CA LEU A 45 10.59 -4.52 3.56
C LEU A 45 9.29 -4.18 2.81
N THR A 46 8.60 -5.16 2.25
CA THR A 46 7.34 -4.92 1.54
C THR A 46 6.23 -4.43 2.47
N GLU A 47 6.18 -4.93 3.70
CA GLU A 47 5.25 -4.49 4.73
C GLU A 47 5.56 -3.07 5.21
N PHE A 48 6.84 -2.75 5.39
CA PHE A 48 7.27 -1.39 5.70
C PHE A 48 6.89 -0.42 4.58
N VAL A 49 7.08 -0.80 3.31
CA VAL A 49 6.64 0.01 2.16
C VAL A 49 5.13 0.24 2.18
N ALA A 50 4.32 -0.73 2.60
CA ALA A 50 2.88 -0.55 2.73
C ALA A 50 2.53 0.52 3.78
N ILE A 51 3.23 0.54 4.92
CA ILE A 51 3.04 1.56 5.97
C ILE A 51 3.45 2.95 5.44
N VAL A 52 4.59 3.04 4.75
CA VAL A 52 5.07 4.30 4.13
C VAL A 52 4.06 4.79 3.09
N CYS A 53 3.53 3.92 2.22
CA CYS A 53 2.46 4.23 1.28
C CYS A 53 1.28 4.91 1.99
N GLY A 54 0.73 4.25 3.02
CA GLY A 54 -0.44 4.78 3.73
C GLY A 54 -0.15 6.11 4.42
N ALA A 55 1.00 6.25 5.07
CA ALA A 55 1.38 7.51 5.73
C ALA A 55 1.50 8.69 4.74
N PHE A 56 2.12 8.46 3.58
CA PHE A 56 2.29 9.50 2.56
C PHE A 56 1.01 9.75 1.75
N LEU A 57 0.12 8.76 1.60
CA LEU A 57 -1.25 8.94 1.10
C LEU A 57 -2.05 9.88 2.01
N LEU A 58 -1.95 9.71 3.33
CA LEU A 58 -2.55 10.65 4.28
C LEU A 58 -1.95 12.03 4.07
N ARG A 59 -0.63 12.18 4.00
CA ARG A 59 -0.01 13.50 3.75
C ARG A 59 -0.40 14.14 2.41
N GLY A 60 -0.88 13.35 1.45
CA GLY A 60 -1.36 13.86 0.17
C GLY A 60 -0.24 14.12 -0.82
N HIS A 61 0.89 13.42 -0.70
CA HIS A 61 1.92 13.45 -1.73
C HIS A 61 1.48 12.62 -2.92
N ASN A 62 1.60 13.19 -4.13
CA ASN A 62 1.16 12.53 -5.36
C ASN A 62 2.00 11.29 -5.70
N TRP A 63 3.28 11.27 -5.32
CA TRP A 63 4.16 10.10 -5.50
C TRP A 63 3.67 8.87 -4.72
N ALA A 64 2.99 9.07 -3.58
CA ALA A 64 2.43 7.99 -2.78
C ALA A 64 1.38 7.17 -3.53
N ARG A 65 0.74 7.79 -4.54
CA ARG A 65 -0.24 7.09 -5.39
C ARG A 65 0.43 6.05 -6.26
N TRP A 66 1.57 6.42 -6.84
CA TRP A 66 2.38 5.53 -7.65
C TRP A 66 3.02 4.44 -6.80
N LEU A 67 3.48 4.78 -5.59
CA LEU A 67 4.02 3.78 -4.67
C LEU A 67 2.94 2.75 -4.26
N ALA A 68 1.73 3.20 -3.94
CA ALA A 68 0.61 2.31 -3.63
C ALA A 68 0.27 1.37 -4.80
N LEU A 69 0.18 1.90 -6.02
CA LEU A 69 -0.04 1.08 -7.21
C LEU A 69 1.08 0.08 -7.44
N ALA A 70 2.34 0.52 -7.33
CA ALA A 70 3.50 -0.33 -7.51
C ALA A 70 3.52 -1.47 -6.48
N TRP A 71 3.14 -1.19 -5.23
CA TRP A 71 3.05 -2.18 -4.17
C TRP A 71 2.03 -3.29 -4.46
N VAL A 72 0.81 -2.93 -4.90
CA VAL A 72 -0.20 -3.95 -5.27
C VAL A 72 0.18 -4.67 -6.55
N ALA A 73 0.74 -3.96 -7.53
CA ALA A 73 1.22 -4.57 -8.78
C ALA A 73 2.32 -5.60 -8.51
N PHE A 74 3.22 -5.31 -7.57
CA PHE A 74 4.23 -6.24 -7.10
C PHE A 74 3.60 -7.50 -6.48
N HIS A 75 2.56 -7.35 -5.66
CA HIS A 75 1.81 -8.49 -5.12
C HIS A 75 1.05 -9.30 -6.18
N VAL A 76 0.51 -8.65 -7.23
CA VAL A 76 -0.06 -9.34 -8.40
C VAL A 76 1.02 -10.16 -9.12
N GLY A 77 2.21 -9.58 -9.30
CA GLY A 77 3.36 -10.25 -9.92
C GLY A 77 3.78 -11.51 -9.15
N ILE A 78 3.92 -11.41 -7.82
CA ILE A 78 4.21 -12.58 -6.98
C ILE A 78 3.08 -13.61 -7.05
N SER A 79 1.82 -13.15 -6.99
CA SER A 79 0.64 -14.03 -7.07
C SER A 79 0.57 -14.81 -8.39
N PHE A 80 1.12 -14.27 -9.47
CA PHE A 80 1.18 -14.94 -10.77
C PHE A 80 2.03 -16.21 -10.75
N PHE A 81 3.10 -16.21 -9.95
CA PHE A 81 3.95 -17.40 -9.77
C PHE A 81 3.33 -18.44 -8.83
N ASP A 82 2.24 -18.10 -8.14
CA ASP A 82 1.64 -18.94 -7.10
C ASP A 82 0.30 -19.53 -7.53
N SER A 83 -0.69 -18.70 -7.92
CA SER A 83 -1.98 -19.19 -8.41
C SER A 83 -2.80 -18.14 -9.16
N LEU A 84 -3.44 -18.55 -10.26
CA LEU A 84 -4.37 -17.72 -11.04
C LEU A 84 -5.49 -17.11 -10.19
N GLN A 85 -5.99 -17.82 -9.18
CA GLN A 85 -7.04 -17.28 -8.30
C GLN A 85 -6.52 -16.09 -7.47
N LYS A 86 -5.29 -16.19 -6.97
CA LYS A 86 -4.64 -15.09 -6.24
C LYS A 86 -4.41 -13.89 -7.16
N VAL A 87 -4.00 -14.12 -8.41
CA VAL A 87 -3.86 -13.04 -9.41
C VAL A 87 -5.16 -12.30 -9.62
N VAL A 88 -6.29 -13.01 -9.79
CA VAL A 88 -7.60 -12.37 -10.02
C VAL A 88 -8.00 -11.51 -8.81
N VAL A 89 -7.85 -12.04 -7.60
CA VAL A 89 -8.18 -11.29 -6.37
C VAL A 89 -7.32 -10.04 -6.24
N HIS A 90 -6.00 -10.16 -6.38
CA HIS A 90 -5.09 -9.02 -6.29
C HIS A 90 -5.28 -8.03 -7.45
N GLY A 91 -5.64 -8.52 -8.65
CA GLY A 91 -5.95 -7.68 -9.80
C GLY A 91 -7.22 -6.86 -9.60
N LEU A 92 -8.27 -7.44 -9.01
CA LEU A 92 -9.49 -6.70 -8.62
C LEU A 92 -9.18 -5.64 -7.55
N ILE A 93 -8.37 -6.00 -6.55
CA ILE A 93 -7.91 -5.06 -5.52
C ILE A 93 -7.11 -3.91 -6.16
N LEU A 94 -6.23 -4.20 -7.12
CA LEU A 94 -5.46 -3.20 -7.86
C LEU A 94 -6.38 -2.24 -8.61
N LEU A 95 -7.36 -2.75 -9.35
CA LEU A 95 -8.33 -1.94 -10.08
C LEU A 95 -9.15 -1.06 -9.14
N LEU A 96 -9.59 -1.61 -8.01
CA LEU A 96 -10.35 -0.87 -7.00
C LEU A 96 -9.52 0.26 -6.39
N ILE A 97 -8.27 -0.03 -6.00
CA ILE A 97 -7.34 0.96 -5.47
C ILE A 97 -7.07 2.05 -6.52
N ALA A 98 -6.75 1.67 -7.76
CA ALA A 98 -6.53 2.60 -8.85
C ALA A 98 -7.76 3.50 -9.05
N TYR A 99 -8.96 2.93 -9.12
CA TYR A 99 -10.19 3.68 -9.28
C TYR A 99 -10.39 4.73 -8.16
N PHE A 100 -10.29 4.32 -6.89
CA PHE A 100 -10.47 5.25 -5.77
C PHE A 100 -9.39 6.33 -5.70
N LEU A 101 -8.17 5.98 -6.12
CA LEU A 101 -7.02 6.87 -6.06
C LEU A 101 -6.95 7.84 -7.23
N PHE A 102 -7.49 7.48 -8.41
CA PHE A 102 -7.59 8.33 -9.61
C PHE A 102 -8.91 9.06 -9.77
N ARG A 103 -9.86 8.84 -8.86
CA ARG A 103 -11.12 9.59 -8.82
C ARG A 103 -10.88 11.12 -8.78
N PRO A 104 -11.70 11.95 -9.45
CA PRO A 104 -11.50 13.40 -9.55
C PRO A 104 -11.30 14.12 -8.21
N GLU A 105 -12.02 13.68 -7.17
CA GLU A 105 -11.94 14.19 -5.80
C GLU A 105 -10.54 13.98 -5.21
N ALA A 106 -9.98 12.77 -5.35
CA ALA A 106 -8.64 12.45 -4.91
C ALA A 106 -7.59 13.21 -5.71
N ARG A 107 -7.74 13.27 -7.04
CA ARG A 107 -6.82 14.02 -7.90
C ARG A 107 -6.75 15.51 -7.53
N THR A 108 -7.87 16.10 -7.11
CA THR A 108 -7.92 17.49 -6.62
C THR A 108 -7.20 17.64 -5.28
N TYR A 109 -7.36 16.69 -4.36
CA TYR A 109 -6.65 16.66 -3.08
C TYR A 109 -5.12 16.61 -3.25
N PHE A 110 -4.61 15.71 -4.09
CA PHE A 110 -3.17 15.57 -4.34
C PHE A 110 -2.60 16.79 -5.08
N ARG A 111 -3.30 17.30 -6.10
CA ARG A 111 -2.86 18.48 -6.86
C ARG A 111 -2.77 19.74 -5.99
N HIS A 112 -3.72 19.94 -5.07
CA HIS A 112 -3.69 21.09 -4.17
C HIS A 112 -2.53 21.04 -3.16
N ARG A 113 -2.13 19.84 -2.74
CA ARG A 113 -1.00 19.65 -1.82
C ARG A 113 0.34 19.90 -2.52
N GLU A 114 0.50 19.46 -3.77
CA GLU A 114 1.67 19.78 -4.60
C GLU A 114 1.86 21.29 -4.79
N THR A 115 0.77 22.03 -5.06
CA THR A 115 0.86 23.49 -5.26
C THR A 115 1.17 24.27 -3.99
N THR A 116 0.96 23.68 -2.80
CA THR A 116 1.14 24.37 -1.51
C THR A 116 2.49 24.03 -0.85
N GLY A 117 3.31 23.17 -1.46
CA GLY A 117 4.67 22.87 -0.98
C GLY A 117 4.75 22.22 0.40
N ALA A 118 3.72 21.48 0.80
CA ALA A 118 3.66 20.75 2.08
C ALA A 118 4.14 19.30 1.97
#